data_AF-A0A554JB69-F1
#
_entry.id   AF-A0A554JB69-F1
#
_cell.length_a   1.000
_cell.length_b   1.000
_cell.length_c   1.000
_cell.angle_alpha   90.00
_cell.angle_beta   90.00
_cell.angle_gamma   90.00
#
_symmetry.space_group_name_H-M   'P 1'
#
loop_
_entity.id
_entity.type
_entity.pdbx_description
1 polymer ?
#
loop_
_entity_poly.entity_id
_entity_poly.type
_entity_poly.pdbx_seq_one_letter_code
_entity_poly.pdbx_strand_id
1 'polypeptide(L)'
;MNQELSDYVTKARAMGSDDAKIKEELLIAGWNVADVEQALATSVPAAQNTVPEVSTATPVTFKERLKDKKLWESIGGLVLIIAGGFYFFMVYASGPEKVWNKLSPNNFFTEEKGWHKHELTIVYADTSGEKKTSANAKIDSDILLENDKVIGNGNIAGGYSYSGASFSFDGIEMRFLDNSMYINLKNIPFMYDFLQEYDGWLKVDSKTVTLAAGTEEDQKLEQEVLGILQENKVVSGHKYLGKEEVLGKQTFHYALDVDKQALINSYKQISKLGNKNASELSEEDFKSVFDGITVSDIKVDLWLGTSDSEVYRILVNVKMPNFLEKARGKSDDAKVLAHIRQIGLGLKLYHNDRGYYPESLNELSPLYLYEIPIPTKINALGCTIKDVYAYKSLNNKSTYSLKGCIGSDTALYTAGILESTPAGINTFESHPEWNNVDLTKLPLNTSLNIDWKIVPSSPVSVTAPAKYYDASSQLSQYGSDTPINQASPSDTLPVDQFSR
;
A
#
# COMPACT_ATOMS: atom_id res chain seq x y z
N MET A 1 16.10 11.43 -33.53
CA MET A 1 16.74 11.07 -32.25
C MET A 1 16.02 11.83 -31.16
N ASN A 2 15.43 11.14 -30.20
CA ASN A 2 14.72 11.77 -29.09
C ASN A 2 15.75 12.28 -28.05
N GLN A 3 15.78 13.59 -27.81
CA GLN A 3 16.75 14.22 -26.91
C GLN A 3 16.58 13.73 -25.47
N GLU A 4 15.34 13.51 -25.02
CA GLU A 4 15.03 13.04 -23.66
C GLU A 4 15.62 11.65 -23.41
N LEU A 5 15.57 10.77 -24.42
CA LEU A 5 16.13 9.43 -24.36
C LEU A 5 17.66 9.46 -24.25
N SER A 6 18.31 10.35 -25.00
CA SER A 6 19.76 10.53 -24.96
C SER A 6 20.23 11.09 -23.62
N ASP A 7 19.49 12.04 -23.05
CA ASP A 7 19.80 12.65 -21.76
C ASP A 7 19.62 11.63 -20.63
N TYR A 8 18.57 10.81 -20.70
CA TYR A 8 18.35 9.71 -19.75
C TYR A 8 19.48 8.66 -19.80
N VAL A 9 19.86 8.17 -20.98
CA VAL A 9 20.96 7.20 -21.13
C VAL A 9 22.28 7.76 -20.58
N THR A 10 22.57 9.03 -20.87
CA THR A 10 23.77 9.72 -20.37
C THR A 10 23.78 9.80 -18.84
N LYS A 11 22.64 10.18 -18.24
CA LYS A 11 22.49 10.25 -16.78
C LYS A 11 22.59 8.87 -16.13
N ALA A 12 21.97 7.85 -16.71
CA ALA A 12 22.00 6.47 -16.20
C ALA A 12 23.41 5.86 -16.22
N ARG A 13 24.18 6.13 -17.28
CA ARG A 13 25.61 5.75 -17.34
C ARG A 13 26.47 6.51 -16.33
N ALA A 14 26.22 7.81 -16.14
CA ALA A 14 26.90 8.59 -15.11
C ALA A 14 26.63 8.08 -13.68
N MET A 15 25.49 7.42 -13.48
CA MET A 15 25.13 6.72 -12.24
C MET A 15 25.65 5.27 -12.17
N GLY A 16 26.43 4.82 -13.15
CA GLY A 16 27.07 3.49 -13.16
C GLY A 16 26.16 2.34 -13.62
N SER A 17 25.01 2.62 -14.23
CA SER A 17 24.15 1.57 -14.79
C SER A 17 24.75 1.03 -16.10
N ASP A 18 24.73 -0.29 -16.27
CA ASP A 18 25.14 -0.92 -17.52
C ASP A 18 24.05 -0.80 -18.61
N ASP A 19 24.46 -0.86 -19.87
CA ASP A 19 23.57 -0.67 -21.02
C ASP A 19 22.46 -1.72 -21.12
N ALA A 20 22.65 -2.94 -20.59
CA ALA A 20 21.61 -3.97 -20.62
C ALA A 20 20.47 -3.61 -19.66
N LYS A 21 20.82 -3.14 -18.45
CA LYS A 21 19.84 -2.65 -17.48
C LYS A 21 19.10 -1.40 -17.98
N ILE A 22 19.81 -0.44 -18.57
CA ILE A 22 19.20 0.77 -19.16
C ILE A 22 18.22 0.39 -20.28
N LYS A 23 18.59 -0.58 -21.13
CA LYS A 23 17.72 -1.09 -22.19
C LYS A 23 16.43 -1.71 -21.63
N GLU A 24 16.55 -2.56 -20.61
CA GLU A 24 15.40 -3.21 -19.97
C GLU A 24 14.42 -2.20 -19.38
N GLU A 25 14.92 -1.21 -18.61
CA GLU A 25 14.08 -0.17 -17.99
C GLU A 25 13.34 0.67 -19.03
N LEU A 26 13.99 1.05 -20.14
CA LEU A 26 13.37 1.82 -21.21
C LEU A 26 12.31 1.01 -21.97
N LEU A 27 12.53 -0.29 -22.19
CA LEU A 27 11.53 -1.14 -22.83
C LEU A 27 10.31 -1.38 -21.93
N ILE A 28 10.51 -1.53 -20.62
CA ILE A 28 9.41 -1.61 -19.64
C ILE A 28 8.59 -0.30 -19.63
N ALA A 29 9.25 0.84 -19.77
CA ALA A 29 8.61 2.15 -19.88
C ALA A 29 7.92 2.39 -21.24
N GLY A 30 7.93 1.42 -22.15
CA GLY A 30 7.19 1.47 -23.42
C GLY A 30 7.90 2.23 -24.54
N TRP A 31 9.20 2.51 -24.40
CA TRP A 31 9.97 3.14 -25.47
C TRP A 31 10.14 2.22 -26.68
N ASN A 32 10.18 2.82 -27.87
CA ASN A 32 10.40 2.07 -29.10
C ASN A 32 11.80 1.46 -29.13
N VAL A 33 11.90 0.17 -29.47
CA VAL A 33 13.16 -0.60 -29.50
C VAL A 33 14.24 0.09 -30.36
N ALA A 34 13.87 0.63 -31.52
CA ALA A 34 14.83 1.26 -32.43
C ALA A 34 15.40 2.56 -31.86
N ASP A 35 14.58 3.35 -31.17
CA ASP A 35 15.03 4.59 -30.51
C ASP A 35 15.97 4.28 -29.34
N VAL A 36 15.66 3.24 -28.55
CA VAL A 36 16.50 2.79 -27.42
C VAL A 36 17.86 2.31 -27.92
N GLU A 37 17.90 1.49 -28.98
CA GLU A 37 19.17 1.02 -29.55
C GLU A 37 19.98 2.16 -30.16
N GLN A 38 19.34 3.13 -30.82
CA GLN A 38 20.02 4.31 -31.34
C GLN A 38 20.60 5.19 -30.23
N ALA A 39 19.87 5.40 -29.13
CA ALA A 39 20.33 6.21 -28.00
C ALA A 39 21.53 5.57 -27.27
N LEU A 40 21.51 4.24 -27.10
CA LEU A 40 22.62 3.49 -26.50
C LEU A 40 23.88 3.52 -27.40
N ALA A 41 23.72 3.46 -28.72
CA ALA A 41 24.83 3.47 -29.67
C ALA A 41 25.53 4.84 -29.80
N THR A 42 24.80 5.95 -29.64
CA THR A 42 25.31 7.30 -29.93
C THR A 42 26.09 7.92 -28.76
N SER A 43 25.98 7.34 -27.56
CA SER A 43 26.41 7.96 -26.30
C SER A 43 27.78 7.47 -25.79
N VAL A 44 28.66 7.00 -26.67
CA VAL A 44 30.07 6.71 -26.33
C VAL A 44 30.91 7.96 -26.60
N PRO A 45 31.14 8.86 -25.63
CA PRO A 45 32.20 9.85 -25.77
C PRO A 45 33.52 9.09 -25.78
N ALA A 46 34.35 9.34 -26.79
CA ALA A 46 35.73 8.90 -26.81
C ALA A 46 36.40 9.35 -25.51
N ALA A 47 36.74 8.39 -24.64
CA ALA A 47 37.42 8.67 -23.39
C ALA A 47 38.73 9.42 -23.69
N GLN A 48 38.74 10.73 -23.45
CA GLN A 48 39.98 11.49 -23.34
C GLN A 48 40.65 11.06 -22.04
N ASN A 49 41.60 10.13 -22.15
CA ASN A 49 42.56 9.82 -21.10
C ASN A 49 43.45 11.04 -20.85
N THR A 50 42.97 12.03 -20.10
CA THR A 50 43.86 13.01 -19.46
C THR A 50 44.31 12.43 -18.13
N VAL A 51 45.49 11.82 -18.17
CA VAL A 51 46.28 11.47 -16.98
C VAL A 51 46.52 12.77 -16.20
N PRO A 52 46.17 12.85 -14.90
CA PRO A 52 46.55 14.02 -14.10
C PRO A 52 48.07 14.06 -13.96
N GLU A 53 48.64 15.20 -14.37
CA GLU A 53 50.04 15.56 -14.17
C GLU A 53 50.34 15.56 -12.67
N VAL A 54 51.16 14.59 -12.26
CA VAL A 54 51.65 14.46 -10.89
C VAL A 54 52.57 15.64 -10.61
N SER A 55 52.09 16.59 -9.80
CA SER A 55 52.92 17.65 -9.22
C SER A 55 54.03 17.01 -8.38
N THR A 56 55.26 17.07 -8.90
CA THR A 56 56.47 16.63 -8.22
C THR A 56 56.77 17.56 -7.05
N ALA A 57 56.31 17.18 -5.86
CA ALA A 57 56.78 17.77 -4.61
C ALA A 57 58.28 17.47 -4.45
N THR A 58 59.06 18.53 -4.24
CA THR A 58 60.50 18.48 -3.97
C THR A 58 60.85 17.54 -2.83
N PRO A 59 61.89 16.70 -2.96
CA PRO A 59 62.34 15.82 -1.90
C PRO A 59 62.95 16.64 -0.76
N VAL A 60 62.34 16.55 0.43
CA VAL A 60 62.96 17.01 1.66
C VAL A 60 64.08 16.03 1.99
N THR A 61 65.33 16.42 1.71
CA THR A 61 66.53 15.68 2.13
C THR A 61 66.62 15.65 3.64
N PHE A 62 66.14 14.56 4.26
CA PHE A 62 66.37 14.25 5.66
C PHE A 62 67.79 13.68 5.79
N LYS A 63 68.71 14.51 6.27
CA LYS A 63 70.13 14.19 6.40
C LYS A 63 70.30 13.07 7.45
N GLU A 64 70.90 11.97 7.00
CA GLU A 64 71.23 10.78 7.78
C GLU A 64 71.88 11.10 9.13
N ARG A 65 71.21 10.68 10.20
CA ARG A 65 71.90 10.33 11.44
C ARG A 65 71.07 9.36 12.27
N LEU A 66 71.01 8.09 11.88
CA LEU A 66 70.62 6.99 12.76
C LEU A 66 71.24 5.68 12.24
N LYS A 67 72.47 5.40 12.68
CA LYS A 67 73.14 4.11 12.53
C LYS A 67 72.53 3.13 13.52
N ASP A 68 71.36 2.57 13.22
CA ASP A 68 70.95 1.27 13.78
C ASP A 68 69.83 0.64 12.95
N LYS A 69 70.26 -0.10 11.91
CA LYS A 69 69.40 -0.75 10.90
C LYS A 69 68.39 -1.74 11.53
N LYS A 70 68.71 -2.31 12.70
CA LYS A 70 67.87 -3.25 13.43
C LYS A 70 66.69 -2.60 14.18
N LEU A 71 66.75 -1.30 14.46
CA LEU A 71 65.67 -0.59 15.17
C LEU A 71 64.54 -0.19 14.21
N TRP A 72 64.85 0.11 12.95
CA TRP A 72 63.84 0.49 11.96
C TRP A 72 63.06 -0.70 11.39
N GLU A 73 63.66 -1.88 11.29
CA GLU A 73 62.96 -3.11 10.92
C GLU A 73 61.96 -3.55 12.00
N SER A 74 62.28 -3.35 13.28
CA SER A 74 61.36 -3.65 14.39
C SER A 74 60.23 -2.62 14.53
N ILE A 75 60.52 -1.32 14.34
CA ILE A 75 59.49 -0.27 14.34
C ILE A 75 58.55 -0.43 13.14
N GLY A 76 59.07 -0.75 11.94
CA GLY A 76 58.24 -1.02 10.75
C GLY A 76 57.32 -2.23 10.92
N GLY A 77 57.83 -3.32 11.52
CA GLY A 77 57.03 -4.50 11.87
C GLY A 77 55.94 -4.20 12.92
N LEU A 78 56.26 -3.39 13.94
CA LEU A 78 55.31 -3.00 14.98
C LEU A 78 54.19 -2.10 14.42
N VAL A 79 54.52 -1.15 13.53
CA VAL A 79 53.54 -0.29 12.87
C VAL A 79 52.61 -1.10 11.97
N LEU A 80 53.11 -2.12 11.25
CA LEU A 80 52.26 -3.01 10.45
C LEU A 80 51.35 -3.90 11.31
N ILE A 81 51.80 -4.36 12.48
CA ILE A 81 50.96 -5.13 13.41
C ILE A 81 49.92 -4.25 14.08
N ILE A 82 50.27 -3.01 14.45
CA ILE A 82 49.31 -2.05 15.03
C ILE A 82 48.31 -1.59 13.97
N ALA A 83 48.74 -1.27 12.75
CA ALA A 83 47.86 -0.88 11.66
C ALA A 83 47.00 -2.06 11.18
N GLY A 84 47.57 -3.25 11.05
CA GLY A 84 46.85 -4.48 10.71
C GLY A 84 45.88 -4.92 11.81
N GLY A 85 46.27 -4.77 13.08
CA GLY A 85 45.43 -5.02 14.25
C GLY A 85 44.32 -4.00 14.41
N PHE A 86 44.58 -2.72 14.12
CA PHE A 86 43.56 -1.66 14.10
C PHE A 86 42.62 -1.80 12.92
N TYR A 87 43.12 -2.14 11.73
CA TYR A 87 42.28 -2.46 10.57
C TYR A 87 41.43 -3.70 10.83
N PHE A 88 42.02 -4.79 11.36
CA PHE A 88 41.28 -5.98 11.76
C PHE A 88 40.28 -5.66 12.88
N PHE A 89 40.63 -4.84 13.87
CA PHE A 89 39.71 -4.40 14.91
C PHE A 89 38.58 -3.56 14.34
N MET A 90 38.82 -2.61 13.44
CA MET A 90 37.78 -1.80 12.81
C MET A 90 36.88 -2.63 11.89
N VAL A 91 37.44 -3.53 11.08
CA VAL A 91 36.69 -4.43 10.19
C VAL A 91 35.92 -5.48 10.99
N TYR A 92 36.49 -6.02 12.06
CA TYR A 92 35.89 -7.05 12.89
C TYR A 92 34.95 -6.47 13.97
N ALA A 93 35.18 -5.24 14.46
CA ALA A 93 34.29 -4.54 15.39
C ALA A 93 33.03 -4.01 14.70
N SER A 94 33.12 -3.66 13.42
CA SER A 94 31.99 -3.24 12.59
C SER A 94 31.50 -4.34 11.65
N GLY A 95 31.74 -5.62 11.96
CA GLY A 95 31.28 -6.73 11.14
C GLY A 95 29.74 -6.80 11.07
N PRO A 96 29.17 -7.33 9.98
CA PRO A 96 27.72 -7.37 9.76
C PRO A 96 26.98 -8.04 10.94
N GLU A 97 27.45 -9.20 11.40
CA GLU A 97 26.84 -9.88 12.56
C GLU A 97 26.84 -9.03 13.84
N LYS A 98 27.85 -8.17 14.05
CA LYS A 98 27.85 -7.28 15.23
C LYS A 98 26.85 -6.15 15.08
N VAL A 99 26.70 -5.59 13.88
CA VAL A 99 25.67 -4.58 13.60
C VAL A 99 24.28 -5.20 13.77
N TRP A 100 24.06 -6.40 13.26
CA TRP A 100 22.82 -7.15 13.46
C TRP A 100 22.53 -7.41 14.95
N ASN A 101 23.51 -7.93 15.70
CA ASN A 101 23.32 -8.20 17.14
C ASN A 101 23.15 -6.95 18.00
N LYS A 102 23.52 -5.76 17.48
CA LYS A 102 23.24 -4.46 18.13
C LYS A 102 21.82 -3.96 17.85
N LEU A 103 21.14 -4.51 16.84
CA LEU A 103 19.76 -4.21 16.53
C LEU A 103 18.87 -4.78 17.64
N SER A 104 18.71 -3.99 18.70
CA SER A 104 17.68 -4.24 19.70
C SER A 104 16.33 -3.83 19.11
N PRO A 105 15.26 -4.61 19.30
CA PRO A 105 13.93 -4.19 18.90
C PRO A 105 13.50 -2.86 19.55
N ASN A 106 14.02 -2.54 20.74
CA ASN A 106 13.78 -1.26 21.39
C ASN A 106 14.50 -0.09 20.70
N ASN A 107 15.50 -0.38 19.86
CA ASN A 107 16.28 0.62 19.11
C ASN A 107 15.83 0.75 17.65
N PHE A 108 14.81 0.00 17.22
CA PHE A 108 14.31 0.10 15.83
C PHE A 108 13.76 1.50 15.53
N PHE A 109 13.20 2.15 16.55
CA PHE A 109 12.68 3.52 16.52
C PHE A 109 13.16 4.33 17.72
N THR A 110 14.36 4.05 18.25
CA THR A 110 14.89 4.92 19.32
C THR A 110 14.82 6.35 18.84
N GLU A 111 14.08 7.17 19.58
CA GLU A 111 13.88 8.61 19.36
C GLU A 111 15.22 9.33 19.48
N GLU A 112 16.11 9.12 18.51
CA GLU A 112 17.16 10.09 18.28
C GLU A 112 16.46 11.39 17.95
N LYS A 113 16.57 12.34 18.87
CA LYS A 113 16.04 13.69 18.70
C LYS A 113 16.71 14.29 17.47
N GLY A 114 15.99 14.32 16.36
CA GLY A 114 16.58 14.66 15.08
C GLY A 114 15.54 14.84 14.00
N TRP A 115 15.93 15.60 12.98
CA TRP A 115 15.19 15.66 11.74
C TRP A 115 15.51 14.42 10.93
N HIS A 116 14.48 13.76 10.42
CA HIS A 116 14.59 12.61 9.54
C HIS A 116 13.83 12.86 8.25
N LYS A 117 14.46 12.52 7.13
CA LYS A 117 13.80 12.41 5.85
C LYS A 117 13.31 10.98 5.66
N HIS A 118 12.03 10.85 5.34
CA HIS A 118 11.38 9.59 5.00
C HIS A 118 10.98 9.62 3.52
N GLU A 119 11.27 8.53 2.81
CA GLU A 119 10.74 8.24 1.47
C GLU A 119 10.02 6.90 1.56
N LEU A 120 8.68 6.92 1.55
CA LEU A 120 7.84 5.72 1.57
C LEU A 120 7.17 5.56 0.21
N THR A 121 7.45 4.46 -0.47
CA THR A 121 6.79 4.08 -1.72
C THR A 121 5.99 2.81 -1.51
N ILE A 122 4.68 2.89 -1.72
CA ILE A 122 3.76 1.77 -1.69
C ILE A 122 3.30 1.52 -3.12
N VAL A 123 3.56 0.33 -3.66
CA VAL A 123 3.09 -0.09 -4.98
C VAL A 123 2.24 -1.34 -4.81
N TYR A 124 0.97 -1.20 -5.13
CA TYR A 124 0.02 -2.27 -5.31
C TYR A 124 -0.15 -2.54 -6.82
N ALA A 125 -0.03 -3.79 -7.23
CA ALA A 125 -0.32 -4.20 -8.59
C ALA A 125 -1.08 -5.52 -8.58
N ASP A 126 -2.27 -5.52 -9.17
CA ASP A 126 -3.08 -6.69 -9.50
C ASP A 126 -2.97 -6.92 -11.01
N THR A 127 -2.21 -7.94 -11.38
CA THR A 127 -1.99 -8.36 -12.78
C THR A 127 -2.91 -9.53 -13.18
N SER A 128 -3.92 -9.85 -12.37
CA SER A 128 -4.88 -10.92 -12.66
C SER A 128 -5.92 -10.50 -13.71
N GLY A 129 -6.32 -11.45 -14.55
CA GLY A 129 -7.40 -11.28 -15.52
C GLY A 129 -7.16 -10.22 -16.61
N GLU A 130 -8.21 -9.88 -17.34
CA GLU A 130 -8.18 -8.86 -18.39
C GLU A 130 -8.08 -7.42 -17.85
N LYS A 131 -8.44 -7.22 -16.56
CA LYS A 131 -8.49 -5.90 -15.93
C LYS A 131 -7.38 -5.74 -14.91
N LYS A 132 -6.26 -5.20 -15.38
CA LYS A 132 -5.14 -4.82 -14.51
C LYS A 132 -5.55 -3.63 -13.64
N THR A 133 -5.25 -3.75 -12.35
CA THR A 133 -5.40 -2.64 -11.39
C THR A 133 -4.03 -2.37 -10.79
N SER A 134 -3.62 -1.11 -10.71
CA SER A 134 -2.45 -0.74 -9.91
C SER A 134 -2.73 0.51 -9.12
N ALA A 135 -2.16 0.59 -7.93
CA ALA A 135 -2.13 1.80 -7.14
C ALA A 135 -0.70 2.04 -6.71
N ASN A 136 -0.22 3.27 -6.81
CA ASN A 136 1.04 3.66 -6.20
C ASN A 136 0.83 4.90 -5.34
N ALA A 137 1.55 4.95 -4.23
CA ALA A 137 1.64 6.11 -3.38
C ALA A 137 3.11 6.31 -3.02
N LYS A 138 3.58 7.54 -3.13
CA LYS A 138 4.90 7.97 -2.69
C LYS A 138 4.69 9.08 -1.66
N ILE A 139 5.25 8.91 -0.47
CA ILE A 139 5.28 9.90 0.59
C ILE A 139 6.72 10.30 0.82
N ASP A 140 7.05 11.56 0.55
CA ASP A 140 8.34 12.16 0.87
C ASP A 140 8.12 13.15 2.02
N SER A 141 8.79 12.99 3.16
CA SER A 141 8.59 13.88 4.31
C SER A 141 9.86 14.13 5.11
N ASP A 142 10.02 15.35 5.62
CA ASP A 142 11.00 15.69 6.65
C ASP A 142 10.25 15.88 7.98
N ILE A 143 10.58 15.07 8.98
CA ILE A 143 9.87 15.00 10.27
C ILE A 143 10.88 15.12 11.41
N LEU A 144 10.54 15.93 12.40
CA LEU A 144 11.13 15.99 13.73
C LEU A 144 10.11 15.47 14.73
N LEU A 145 10.51 14.48 15.52
CA LEU A 145 9.78 14.00 16.69
C LEU A 145 10.44 14.62 17.94
N GLU A 146 9.73 15.50 18.65
CA GLU A 146 10.23 16.12 19.87
C GLU A 146 9.14 16.21 20.94
N ASN A 147 9.32 15.50 22.07
CA ASN A 147 8.46 15.57 23.26
C ASN A 147 6.96 15.43 22.91
N ASP A 148 6.59 14.33 22.24
CA ASP A 148 5.22 14.02 21.78
C ASP A 148 4.65 14.99 20.71
N LYS A 149 5.50 15.85 20.13
CA LYS A 149 5.15 16.71 19.01
C LYS A 149 5.78 16.20 17.72
N VAL A 150 4.96 16.19 16.68
CA VAL A 150 5.41 15.96 15.30
C VAL A 150 5.49 17.32 14.60
N ILE A 151 6.70 17.70 14.17
CA ILE A 151 6.93 18.88 13.35
C ILE A 151 7.50 18.43 12.03
N GLY A 152 6.88 18.79 10.91
CA GLY A 152 7.40 18.34 9.62
C GLY A 152 6.65 18.87 8.42
N ASN A 153 7.22 18.66 7.25
CA ASN A 153 6.57 18.86 5.97
C ASN A 153 6.63 17.57 5.16
N GLY A 154 5.61 17.34 4.35
CA GLY A 154 5.54 16.16 3.50
C GLY A 154 4.90 16.47 2.17
N ASN A 155 5.08 15.55 1.24
CA ASN A 155 4.47 15.54 -0.06
C ASN A 155 3.97 14.12 -0.33
N ILE A 156 2.70 14.00 -0.71
CA ILE A 156 2.15 12.74 -1.22
C ILE A 156 1.92 12.90 -2.72
N ALA A 157 2.52 12.00 -3.48
CA ALA A 157 2.22 11.76 -4.88
C ALA A 157 1.69 10.33 -5.05
N GLY A 158 0.91 10.07 -6.08
CA GLY A 158 0.39 8.74 -6.32
C GLY A 158 -0.50 8.65 -7.52
N GLY A 159 -1.03 7.46 -7.73
CA GLY A 159 -1.88 7.16 -8.84
C GLY A 159 -2.63 5.86 -8.64
N TYR A 160 -3.75 5.76 -9.34
CA TYR A 160 -4.59 4.60 -9.40
C TYR A 160 -4.93 4.35 -10.87
N SER A 161 -4.66 3.14 -11.35
CA SER A 161 -5.06 2.68 -12.67
C SER A 161 -6.03 1.51 -12.53
N TYR A 162 -7.11 1.55 -13.31
CA TYR A 162 -8.09 0.48 -13.39
C TYR A 162 -8.64 0.38 -14.81
N SER A 163 -8.45 -0.79 -15.44
CA SER A 163 -9.13 -1.12 -16.70
C SER A 163 -8.94 -0.07 -17.81
N GLY A 164 -7.75 0.55 -17.89
CA GLY A 164 -7.40 1.56 -18.88
C GLY A 164 -7.68 3.02 -18.49
N ALA A 165 -8.42 3.26 -17.41
CA ALA A 165 -8.53 4.58 -16.80
C ALA A 165 -7.42 4.75 -15.74
N SER A 166 -6.75 5.89 -15.74
CA SER A 166 -5.75 6.25 -14.72
C SER A 166 -6.05 7.61 -14.12
N PHE A 167 -6.01 7.67 -12.80
CA PHE A 167 -5.98 8.90 -12.03
C PHE A 167 -4.59 9.02 -11.41
N SER A 168 -3.97 10.19 -11.50
CA SER A 168 -2.72 10.50 -10.81
C SER A 168 -2.90 11.81 -10.06
N PHE A 169 -2.34 11.87 -8.86
CA PHE A 169 -2.21 13.08 -8.08
C PHE A 169 -0.74 13.28 -7.74
N ASP A 170 -0.28 14.51 -7.85
CA ASP A 170 1.06 14.88 -7.46
C ASP A 170 0.96 16.10 -6.56
N GLY A 171 1.82 16.18 -5.56
CA GLY A 171 1.96 17.37 -4.76
C GLY A 171 0.85 17.62 -3.74
N ILE A 172 0.29 16.59 -3.09
CA ILE A 172 -0.48 16.84 -1.86
C ILE A 172 0.53 17.22 -0.77
N GLU A 173 0.68 18.52 -0.53
CA GLU A 173 1.54 19.01 0.53
C GLU A 173 0.92 18.74 1.89
N MET A 174 1.74 18.30 2.83
CA MET A 174 1.37 18.11 4.23
C MET A 174 2.27 18.94 5.12
N ARG A 175 1.74 19.44 6.23
CA ARG A 175 2.51 20.06 7.31
C ARG A 175 2.04 19.52 8.65
N PHE A 176 2.97 19.11 9.49
CA PHE A 176 2.73 18.67 10.85
C PHE A 176 3.23 19.76 11.79
N LEU A 177 2.35 20.28 12.64
CA LEU A 177 2.66 21.34 13.60
C LEU A 177 1.81 21.14 14.85
N ASP A 178 2.46 21.00 16.01
CA ASP A 178 1.79 20.93 17.32
C ASP A 178 0.57 20.00 17.32
N ASN A 179 0.74 18.77 16.82
CA ASN A 179 -0.30 17.75 16.75
C ASN A 179 -1.48 18.12 15.83
N SER A 180 -1.28 19.03 14.89
CA SER A 180 -2.19 19.29 13.78
C SER A 180 -1.53 18.90 12.46
N MET A 181 -2.28 18.20 11.61
CA MET A 181 -1.90 17.92 10.24
C MET A 181 -2.64 18.88 9.32
N TYR A 182 -1.91 19.64 8.52
CA TYR A 182 -2.43 20.50 7.48
C TYR A 182 -2.19 19.83 6.13
N ILE A 183 -3.24 19.63 5.35
CA ILE A 183 -3.19 18.96 4.05
C ILE A 183 -3.62 19.95 2.97
N ASN A 184 -2.78 20.17 1.96
CA ASN A 184 -3.11 20.99 0.81
C ASN A 184 -3.75 20.14 -0.29
N LEU A 185 -5.05 20.30 -0.46
CA LEU A 185 -5.87 19.54 -1.39
C LEU A 185 -6.12 20.31 -2.70
N LYS A 186 -5.42 21.43 -2.92
CA LYS A 186 -5.58 22.25 -4.14
C LYS A 186 -5.27 21.51 -5.43
N ASN A 187 -4.39 20.50 -5.34
CA ASN A 187 -3.99 19.67 -6.48
C ASN A 187 -4.92 18.46 -6.70
N ILE A 188 -6.02 18.33 -5.95
CA ILE A 188 -7.03 17.29 -6.12
C ILE A 188 -8.23 17.89 -6.88
N PRO A 189 -8.44 17.55 -8.17
CA PRO A 189 -9.42 18.23 -9.02
C PRO A 189 -10.85 18.26 -8.46
N PHE A 190 -11.30 17.20 -7.80
CA PHE A 190 -12.66 17.11 -7.25
C PHE A 190 -12.85 17.84 -5.91
N MET A 191 -11.76 18.19 -5.21
CA MET A 191 -11.81 18.92 -3.95
C MET A 191 -11.64 20.43 -4.13
N TYR A 192 -11.21 20.86 -5.32
CA TYR A 192 -10.87 22.25 -5.59
C TYR A 192 -12.03 23.19 -5.25
N ASP A 193 -13.23 22.88 -5.73
CA ASP A 193 -14.42 23.72 -5.52
C ASP A 193 -14.85 23.82 -4.05
N PHE A 194 -14.63 22.76 -3.26
CA PHE A 194 -14.98 22.74 -1.84
C PHE A 194 -14.03 23.61 -1.00
N LEU A 195 -12.78 23.80 -1.41
CA LEU A 195 -11.73 24.41 -0.59
C LEU A 195 -11.18 25.73 -1.13
N GLN A 196 -11.81 26.32 -2.16
CA GLN A 196 -11.33 27.59 -2.74
C GLN A 196 -11.24 28.71 -1.69
N GLU A 197 -12.18 28.76 -0.73
CA GLU A 197 -12.21 29.78 0.33
C GLU A 197 -11.08 29.63 1.36
N TYR A 198 -10.50 28.43 1.46
CA TYR A 198 -9.51 28.04 2.48
C TYR A 198 -8.11 27.87 1.90
N ASP A 199 -7.85 28.47 0.73
CA ASP A 199 -6.59 28.35 -0.03
C ASP A 199 -6.17 26.88 -0.29
N GLY A 200 -7.11 25.94 -0.26
CA GLY A 200 -6.88 24.51 -0.43
C GLY A 200 -6.42 23.75 0.82
N TRP A 201 -6.22 24.42 1.97
CA TRP A 201 -5.71 23.77 3.17
C TRP A 201 -6.81 23.22 4.08
N LEU A 202 -6.66 21.95 4.46
CA LEU A 202 -7.48 21.26 5.45
C LEU A 202 -6.65 21.02 6.70
N LYS A 203 -7.10 21.53 7.85
CA LYS A 203 -6.53 21.19 9.15
C LYS A 203 -7.31 20.02 9.74
N VAL A 204 -6.56 19.00 10.13
CA VAL A 204 -7.06 17.85 10.88
C VAL A 204 -6.27 17.73 12.17
N ASP A 205 -6.96 17.61 13.30
CA ASP A 205 -6.32 17.34 14.58
C ASP A 205 -5.72 15.93 14.53
N SER A 206 -4.43 15.76 14.85
CA SER A 206 -3.82 14.43 14.87
C SER A 206 -4.45 13.52 15.93
N LYS A 207 -5.13 14.06 16.93
CA LYS A 207 -5.92 13.24 17.87
C LYS A 207 -7.10 12.56 17.19
N THR A 208 -7.64 13.14 16.10
CA THR A 208 -8.70 12.51 15.31
C THR A 208 -8.15 11.65 14.18
N VAL A 209 -6.92 11.92 13.74
CA VAL A 209 -6.18 11.10 12.78
C VAL A 209 -5.21 10.22 13.55
N THR A 210 -5.71 9.06 14.00
CA THR A 210 -5.03 8.03 14.81
C THR A 210 -3.76 7.43 14.17
N LEU A 211 -3.18 8.07 13.16
CA LEU A 211 -2.18 7.51 12.28
C LEU A 211 -0.73 8.00 12.51
N ALA A 212 -0.42 8.95 13.40
CA ALA A 212 0.99 9.40 13.46
C ALA A 212 1.52 10.12 14.71
N ALA A 213 0.71 10.54 15.69
CA ALA A 213 1.23 11.25 16.87
C ALA A 213 0.79 10.51 18.12
N GLY A 214 1.54 9.44 18.45
CA GLY A 214 1.15 8.48 19.46
C GLY A 214 0.86 9.13 20.81
N THR A 215 -0.34 8.90 21.32
CA THR A 215 -0.63 9.05 22.75
C THR A 215 0.22 8.06 23.56
N GLU A 216 0.30 8.22 24.89
CA GLU A 216 0.92 7.21 25.77
C GLU A 216 0.29 5.81 25.55
N GLU A 217 -1.00 5.76 25.21
CA GLU A 217 -1.70 4.52 24.84
C GLU A 217 -1.22 3.95 23.50
N ASP A 218 -0.94 4.80 22.50
CA ASP A 218 -0.41 4.37 21.20
C ASP A 218 1.06 3.92 21.30
N GLN A 219 1.90 4.62 22.09
CA GLN A 219 3.27 4.17 22.38
C GLN A 219 3.24 2.80 23.06
N LYS A 220 2.32 2.62 24.03
CA LYS A 220 2.12 1.32 24.67
C LYS A 220 1.64 0.26 23.68
N LEU A 221 0.69 0.59 22.80
CA LEU A 221 0.21 -0.31 21.76
C LEU A 221 1.34 -0.70 20.79
N GLU A 222 2.18 0.25 20.38
CA GLU A 222 3.35 -0.01 19.54
C GLU A 222 4.32 -0.98 20.24
N GLN A 223 4.63 -0.75 21.51
CA GLN A 223 5.48 -1.64 22.29
C GLN A 223 4.85 -3.04 22.46
N GLU A 224 3.53 -3.13 22.65
CA GLU A 224 2.81 -4.41 22.68
C GLU A 224 2.86 -5.13 21.32
N VAL A 225 2.65 -4.41 20.22
CA VAL A 225 2.75 -4.95 18.84
C VAL A 225 4.16 -5.46 18.57
N LEU A 226 5.19 -4.67 18.89
CA LEU A 226 6.60 -5.08 18.74
C LEU A 226 6.92 -6.28 19.63
N GLY A 227 6.42 -6.30 20.87
CA GLY A 227 6.54 -7.43 21.78
C GLY A 227 5.94 -8.71 21.20
N ILE A 228 4.73 -8.63 20.64
CA ILE A 228 4.06 -9.76 19.98
C ILE A 228 4.86 -10.28 18.78
N LEU A 229 5.42 -9.40 17.95
CA LEU A 229 6.22 -9.80 16.78
C LEU A 229 7.51 -10.52 17.22
N GLN A 230 8.14 -10.05 18.29
CA GLN A 230 9.34 -10.65 18.87
C GLN A 230 9.05 -12.00 19.54
N GLU A 231 7.99 -12.06 20.37
CA GLU A 231 7.62 -13.26 21.12
C GLU A 231 7.31 -14.42 20.17
N ASN A 232 6.58 -14.14 19.08
CA ASN A 232 6.25 -15.13 18.07
C ASN A 232 7.44 -15.45 17.13
N LYS A 233 8.54 -14.69 17.20
CA LYS A 233 9.73 -14.85 16.33
C LYS A 233 9.39 -14.78 14.84
N VAL A 234 8.66 -13.74 14.45
CA VAL A 234 8.26 -13.54 13.04
C VAL A 234 9.46 -13.56 12.09
N VAL A 235 10.59 -13.00 12.53
CA VAL A 235 11.87 -13.13 11.83
C VAL A 235 12.59 -14.35 12.39
N SER A 236 12.68 -15.40 11.57
CA SER A 236 13.30 -16.68 11.92
C SER A 236 14.79 -16.75 11.62
N GLY A 237 15.27 -15.88 10.72
CA GLY A 237 16.66 -15.81 10.29
C GLY A 237 16.94 -14.55 9.48
N HIS A 238 18.23 -14.30 9.25
CA HIS A 238 18.72 -13.22 8.42
C HIS A 238 19.92 -13.70 7.59
N LYS A 239 20.08 -13.13 6.40
CA LYS A 239 21.20 -13.41 5.50
C LYS A 239 21.81 -12.10 5.03
N TYR A 240 23.08 -11.89 5.35
CA TYR A 240 23.85 -10.78 4.82
C TYR A 240 24.04 -10.91 3.30
N LEU A 241 23.66 -9.88 2.55
CA LEU A 241 23.73 -9.84 1.08
C LEU A 241 24.87 -8.98 0.55
N GLY A 242 25.29 -7.94 1.29
CA GLY A 242 26.36 -7.05 0.84
C GLY A 242 26.36 -5.68 1.51
N LYS A 243 27.30 -4.84 1.10
CA LYS A 243 27.30 -3.42 1.45
C LYS A 243 26.64 -2.63 0.34
N GLU A 244 25.79 -1.69 0.71
CA GLU A 244 25.11 -0.80 -0.22
C GLU A 244 25.07 0.63 0.33
N GLU A 245 24.95 1.60 -0.57
CA GLU A 245 24.76 3.00 -0.19
C GLU A 245 23.27 3.37 -0.28
N VAL A 246 22.68 3.78 0.84
CA VAL A 246 21.30 4.28 0.90
C VAL A 246 21.36 5.76 1.23
N LEU A 247 20.98 6.62 0.28
CA LEU A 247 20.91 8.07 0.47
C LEU A 247 22.22 8.68 1.05
N GLY A 248 23.38 8.26 0.52
CA GLY A 248 24.69 8.75 0.95
C GLY A 248 25.29 8.03 2.18
N LYS A 249 24.58 7.05 2.76
CA LYS A 249 25.00 6.31 3.95
C LYS A 249 25.39 4.88 3.61
N GLN A 250 26.55 4.47 4.10
CA GLN A 250 27.06 3.11 3.91
C GLN A 250 26.35 2.14 4.86
N THR A 251 25.69 1.14 4.28
CA THR A 251 24.83 0.19 4.99
C THR A 251 25.22 -1.26 4.70
N PHE A 252 24.82 -2.15 5.60
CA PHE A 252 24.77 -3.59 5.40
C PHE A 252 23.36 -4.00 5.01
N HIS A 253 23.21 -4.70 3.89
CA HIS A 253 21.95 -5.21 3.38
C HIS A 253 21.74 -6.65 3.88
N TYR A 254 20.60 -6.91 4.51
CA TYR A 254 20.15 -8.22 4.96
C TYR A 254 18.82 -8.61 4.32
N ALA A 255 18.71 -9.84 3.85
CA ALA A 255 17.42 -10.49 3.60
C ALA A 255 16.95 -11.20 4.88
N LEU A 256 15.68 -11.06 5.22
CA LEU A 256 15.07 -11.65 6.41
C LEU A 256 14.18 -12.83 6.04
N ASP A 257 14.32 -13.93 6.79
CA ASP A 257 13.47 -15.11 6.66
C ASP A 257 12.24 -14.94 7.56
N VAL A 258 11.07 -14.78 6.96
CA VAL A 258 9.81 -14.59 7.68
C VAL A 258 9.13 -15.94 7.94
N ASP A 259 8.89 -16.27 9.21
CA ASP A 259 8.08 -17.43 9.57
C ASP A 259 6.59 -17.09 9.40
N LYS A 260 5.95 -17.75 8.42
CA LYS A 260 4.53 -17.53 8.10
C LYS A 260 3.62 -17.80 9.30
N GLN A 261 3.86 -18.86 10.06
CA GLN A 261 2.97 -19.23 11.15
C GLN A 261 3.12 -18.27 12.34
N ALA A 262 4.35 -17.83 12.62
CA ALA A 262 4.63 -16.76 13.56
C ALA A 262 3.92 -15.47 13.17
N LEU A 263 4.00 -15.06 11.89
CA LEU A 263 3.33 -13.85 11.40
C LEU A 263 1.81 -13.92 11.56
N ILE A 264 1.21 -15.06 11.19
CA ILE A 264 -0.22 -15.36 11.38
C ILE A 264 -0.60 -15.24 12.86
N ASN A 265 0.20 -15.82 13.76
CA ASN A 265 -0.05 -15.78 15.19
C ASN A 265 0.09 -14.36 15.75
N SER A 266 1.11 -13.61 15.33
CA SER A 266 1.30 -12.22 15.72
C SER A 266 0.13 -11.35 15.32
N TYR A 267 -0.34 -11.47 14.07
CA TYR A 267 -1.51 -10.72 13.63
C TYR A 267 -2.74 -11.06 14.49
N LYS A 268 -3.01 -12.35 14.77
CA LYS A 268 -4.14 -12.76 15.62
C LYS A 268 -4.09 -12.12 17.01
N GLN A 269 -2.90 -11.89 17.55
CA GLN A 269 -2.72 -11.22 18.83
C GLN A 269 -2.89 -9.70 18.69
N ILE A 270 -2.28 -9.09 17.66
CA ILE A 270 -2.38 -7.64 17.37
C ILE A 270 -3.84 -7.24 17.11
N SER A 271 -4.61 -8.05 16.38
CA SER A 271 -6.03 -7.75 16.10
C SER A 271 -6.89 -7.69 17.36
N LYS A 272 -6.48 -8.36 18.45
CA LYS A 272 -7.16 -8.30 19.75
C LYS A 272 -6.84 -7.01 20.52
N LEU A 273 -5.72 -6.35 20.21
CA LEU A 273 -5.35 -5.07 20.85
C LEU A 273 -6.19 -3.92 20.32
N GLY A 274 -6.39 -3.85 19.00
CA GLY A 274 -7.03 -2.70 18.35
C GLY A 274 -8.55 -2.61 18.50
N ASN A 275 -9.24 -3.68 18.90
CA ASN A 275 -10.70 -3.67 18.92
C ASN A 275 -11.31 -4.57 19.99
N LYS A 276 -11.47 -4.04 21.21
CA LYS A 276 -12.16 -4.72 22.32
C LYS A 276 -13.62 -5.11 21.99
N ASN A 277 -14.21 -4.51 20.95
CA ASN A 277 -15.63 -4.67 20.58
C ASN A 277 -15.86 -5.21 19.16
N ALA A 278 -14.83 -5.43 18.33
CA ALA A 278 -15.06 -6.05 17.03
C ALA A 278 -15.44 -7.51 17.25
N SER A 279 -16.46 -7.95 16.52
CA SER A 279 -16.63 -9.37 16.24
C SER A 279 -15.30 -9.92 15.75
N GLU A 280 -14.74 -10.87 16.50
CA GLU A 280 -13.51 -11.57 16.13
C GLU A 280 -13.65 -11.98 14.66
N LEU A 281 -12.71 -11.52 13.82
CA LEU A 281 -12.59 -12.07 12.47
C LEU A 281 -12.57 -13.59 12.64
N SER A 282 -13.51 -14.28 11.99
CA SER A 282 -13.62 -15.72 12.15
C SER A 282 -12.26 -16.35 11.80
N GLU A 283 -11.85 -17.36 12.56
CA GLU A 283 -10.58 -18.05 12.29
C GLU A 283 -10.52 -18.56 10.84
N GLU A 284 -11.67 -18.87 10.25
CA GLU A 284 -11.86 -19.30 8.87
C GLU A 284 -11.60 -18.18 7.85
N ASP A 285 -12.14 -16.97 8.07
CA ASP A 285 -11.86 -15.83 7.19
C ASP A 285 -10.38 -15.47 7.22
N PHE A 286 -9.79 -15.46 8.42
CA PHE A 286 -8.37 -15.19 8.61
C PHE A 286 -7.49 -16.24 7.94
N LYS A 287 -7.78 -17.52 8.18
CA LYS A 287 -7.09 -18.64 7.55
C LYS A 287 -7.20 -18.55 6.03
N SER A 288 -8.35 -18.16 5.49
CA SER A 288 -8.53 -18.03 4.03
C SER A 288 -7.65 -16.95 3.40
N VAL A 289 -7.31 -15.88 4.13
CA VAL A 289 -6.40 -14.82 3.63
C VAL A 289 -4.96 -15.30 3.62
N PHE A 290 -4.52 -15.95 4.70
CA PHE A 290 -3.11 -16.34 4.87
C PHE A 290 -2.76 -17.69 4.25
N ASP A 291 -3.71 -18.62 4.10
CA ASP A 291 -3.45 -19.93 3.51
C ASP A 291 -2.93 -19.82 2.08
N GLY A 292 -3.43 -18.84 1.32
CA GLY A 292 -2.96 -18.59 -0.05
C GLY A 292 -1.63 -17.83 -0.17
N ILE A 293 -1.06 -17.32 0.93
CA ILE A 293 0.27 -16.68 0.93
C ILE A 293 1.32 -17.76 1.21
N THR A 294 2.27 -18.01 0.32
CA THR A 294 3.40 -18.90 0.62
C THR A 294 4.53 -18.12 1.31
N VAL A 295 5.39 -18.79 2.09
CA VAL A 295 6.53 -18.10 2.74
C VAL A 295 7.42 -17.40 1.71
N SER A 296 7.63 -18.03 0.54
CA SER A 296 8.39 -17.44 -0.58
C SER A 296 7.77 -16.17 -1.16
N ASP A 297 6.52 -15.88 -0.83
CA ASP A 297 5.82 -14.68 -1.28
C ASP A 297 6.11 -13.46 -0.42
N ILE A 298 6.66 -13.65 0.78
CA ILE A 298 7.03 -12.55 1.69
C ILE A 298 8.53 -12.39 1.66
N LYS A 299 9.01 -11.28 1.09
CA LYS A 299 10.42 -10.91 1.11
C LYS A 299 10.56 -9.62 1.90
N VAL A 300 11.39 -9.65 2.94
CA VAL A 300 11.70 -8.48 3.74
C VAL A 300 13.20 -8.28 3.70
N ASP A 301 13.62 -7.14 3.18
CA ASP A 301 15.02 -6.75 3.15
C ASP A 301 15.22 -5.53 4.06
N LEU A 302 16.36 -5.49 4.74
CA LEU A 302 16.70 -4.48 5.74
C LEU A 302 18.10 -3.94 5.49
N TRP A 303 18.27 -2.61 5.53
CA TRP A 303 19.55 -1.95 5.42
C TRP A 303 19.90 -1.27 6.75
N LEU A 304 21.01 -1.70 7.35
CA LEU A 304 21.51 -1.19 8.62
C LEU A 304 22.78 -0.37 8.41
N GLY A 305 22.90 0.79 9.05
CA GLY A 305 24.10 1.62 8.92
C GLY A 305 25.34 0.91 9.47
N THR A 306 26.44 1.00 8.73
CA THR A 306 27.70 0.29 9.08
C THR A 306 28.38 0.84 10.33
N SER A 307 28.10 2.09 10.71
CA SER A 307 28.71 2.78 11.86
C SER A 307 27.78 2.89 13.07
N ASP A 308 26.51 3.18 12.85
CA ASP A 308 25.50 3.51 13.86
C ASP A 308 24.55 2.34 14.15
N SER A 309 24.45 1.36 13.24
CA SER A 309 23.52 0.24 13.29
C SER A 309 22.04 0.65 13.19
N GLU A 310 21.76 1.86 12.69
CA GLU A 310 20.39 2.37 12.50
C GLU A 310 19.75 1.78 11.23
N VAL A 311 18.41 1.79 11.19
CA VAL A 311 17.65 1.33 10.03
C VAL A 311 17.53 2.45 9.01
N TYR A 312 18.11 2.25 7.83
CA TYR A 312 18.11 3.22 6.74
C TYR A 312 17.12 2.88 5.62
N ARG A 313 16.77 1.60 5.47
CA ARG A 313 15.76 1.16 4.50
C ARG A 313 15.11 -0.14 4.95
N ILE A 314 13.80 -0.24 4.72
CA ILE A 314 13.01 -1.47 4.84
C ILE A 314 12.30 -1.67 3.50
N LEU A 315 12.49 -2.83 2.89
CA LEU A 315 11.78 -3.21 1.67
C LEU A 315 10.96 -4.47 1.94
N VAL A 316 9.64 -4.34 1.89
CA VAL A 316 8.69 -5.43 2.05
C VAL A 316 8.02 -5.70 0.71
N ASN A 317 8.25 -6.87 0.15
CA ASN A 317 7.56 -7.33 -1.05
C ASN A 317 6.69 -8.53 -0.67
N VAL A 318 5.38 -8.38 -0.77
CA VAL A 318 4.41 -9.45 -0.53
C VAL A 318 3.68 -9.77 -1.82
N LYS A 319 3.76 -11.02 -2.27
CA LYS A 319 2.82 -11.54 -3.27
C LYS A 319 1.61 -12.10 -2.53
N MET A 320 0.45 -11.58 -2.86
CA MET A 320 -0.79 -12.01 -2.23
C MET A 320 -1.61 -12.85 -3.21
N PRO A 321 -2.31 -13.88 -2.71
CA PRO A 321 -3.40 -14.46 -3.47
C PRO A 321 -4.44 -13.39 -3.76
N ASN A 322 -5.18 -13.60 -4.84
CA ASN A 322 -6.13 -12.62 -5.32
C ASN A 322 -7.38 -12.55 -4.43
N PHE A 323 -7.23 -12.04 -3.20
CA PHE A 323 -8.32 -11.96 -2.22
C PHE A 323 -9.45 -11.06 -2.72
N LEU A 324 -9.12 -10.07 -3.57
CA LEU A 324 -10.09 -9.18 -4.18
C LEU A 324 -11.07 -9.94 -5.07
N GLU A 325 -10.72 -11.08 -5.67
CA GLU A 325 -11.68 -11.87 -6.44
C GLU A 325 -12.78 -12.46 -5.55
N LYS A 326 -12.47 -12.92 -4.33
CA LYS A 326 -13.48 -13.42 -3.37
C LYS A 326 -14.40 -12.29 -2.91
N ALA A 327 -13.83 -11.13 -2.58
CA ALA A 327 -14.60 -9.95 -2.18
C ALA A 327 -15.46 -9.39 -3.33
N ARG A 328 -14.91 -9.34 -4.54
CA ARG A 328 -15.63 -8.94 -5.77
C ARG A 328 -16.73 -9.95 -6.10
N GLY A 329 -16.45 -11.25 -6.00
CA GLY A 329 -17.43 -12.32 -6.18
C GLY A 329 -18.62 -12.16 -5.24
N LYS A 330 -18.36 -12.04 -3.93
CA LYS A 330 -19.41 -11.77 -2.93
C LYS A 330 -20.16 -10.45 -3.17
N SER A 331 -19.46 -9.39 -3.59
CA SER A 331 -20.08 -8.10 -3.91
C SER A 331 -21.02 -8.21 -5.13
N ASP A 332 -20.58 -8.91 -6.16
CA ASP A 332 -21.38 -9.12 -7.37
C ASP A 332 -22.57 -10.04 -7.09
N ASP A 333 -22.41 -11.08 -6.27
CA ASP A 333 -23.50 -11.94 -5.79
C ASP A 333 -24.52 -11.14 -4.96
N ALA A 334 -24.05 -10.24 -4.09
CA ALA A 334 -24.91 -9.34 -3.32
C ALA A 334 -25.70 -8.38 -4.23
N LYS A 335 -25.10 -7.88 -5.32
CA LYS A 335 -25.81 -7.08 -6.33
C LYS A 335 -26.87 -7.91 -7.06
N VAL A 336 -26.54 -9.14 -7.46
CA VAL A 336 -27.51 -10.04 -8.10
C VAL A 336 -28.70 -10.28 -7.18
N LEU A 337 -28.46 -10.56 -5.90
CA LEU A 337 -29.52 -10.73 -4.91
C LEU A 337 -30.35 -9.45 -4.73
N ALA A 338 -29.71 -8.27 -4.68
CA ALA A 338 -30.40 -6.99 -4.60
C ALA A 338 -31.28 -6.74 -5.82
N HIS A 339 -30.80 -7.06 -7.02
CA HIS A 339 -31.57 -6.95 -8.26
C HIS A 339 -32.77 -7.90 -8.27
N ILE A 340 -32.62 -9.17 -7.86
CA ILE A 340 -33.74 -10.12 -7.74
C ILE A 340 -34.82 -9.55 -6.82
N ARG A 341 -34.42 -8.96 -5.68
CA ARG A 341 -35.36 -8.31 -4.75
C ARG A 341 -36.06 -7.11 -5.38
N GLN A 342 -35.31 -6.26 -6.08
CA GLN A 342 -35.84 -5.08 -6.76
C GLN A 342 -36.83 -5.47 -7.87
N ILE A 343 -36.48 -6.43 -8.72
CA ILE A 343 -37.37 -6.95 -9.78
C ILE A 343 -38.61 -7.62 -9.15
N GLY A 344 -38.42 -8.44 -8.11
CA GLY A 344 -39.51 -9.07 -7.38
C GLY A 344 -40.49 -8.07 -6.77
N LEU A 345 -40.00 -6.91 -6.28
CA LEU A 345 -40.83 -5.80 -5.82
C LEU A 345 -41.62 -5.18 -6.98
N GLY A 346 -40.97 -4.87 -8.10
CA GLY A 346 -41.63 -4.35 -9.29
C GLY A 346 -42.75 -5.27 -9.80
N LEU A 347 -42.50 -6.59 -9.83
CA LEU A 347 -43.50 -7.60 -10.18
C LEU A 347 -44.71 -7.60 -9.23
N LYS A 348 -44.48 -7.45 -7.92
CA LYS A 348 -45.56 -7.37 -6.92
C LYS A 348 -46.41 -6.11 -7.10
N LEU A 349 -45.78 -4.96 -7.35
CA LEU A 349 -46.49 -3.71 -7.62
C LEU A 349 -47.32 -3.81 -8.90
N TYR A 350 -46.74 -4.34 -9.98
CA TYR A 350 -47.45 -4.56 -11.24
C TYR A 350 -48.69 -5.45 -11.05
N HIS A 351 -48.55 -6.58 -10.34
CA HIS A 351 -49.67 -7.48 -10.06
C HIS A 351 -50.75 -6.81 -9.21
N ASN A 352 -50.37 -6.02 -8.20
CA ASN A 352 -51.33 -5.30 -7.36
C ASN A 352 -52.20 -4.34 -8.19
N ASP A 353 -51.61 -3.68 -9.18
CA ASP A 353 -52.32 -2.70 -10.01
C ASP A 353 -53.10 -3.32 -11.18
N ARG A 354 -52.56 -4.39 -11.80
CA ARG A 354 -53.11 -5.00 -13.02
C ARG A 354 -53.89 -6.29 -12.77
N GLY A 355 -53.74 -6.89 -11.59
CA GLY A 355 -54.35 -8.18 -11.23
C GLY A 355 -53.67 -9.41 -11.86
N TYR A 356 -52.51 -9.25 -12.49
CA TYR A 356 -51.70 -10.33 -13.09
C TYR A 356 -50.23 -9.93 -13.20
N TYR A 357 -49.32 -10.91 -13.31
CA TYR A 357 -47.88 -10.67 -13.57
C TYR A 357 -47.61 -10.48 -15.07
N PRO A 358 -46.68 -9.60 -15.46
CA PRO A 358 -46.42 -9.28 -16.88
C PRO A 358 -45.94 -10.50 -17.67
N GLU A 359 -45.99 -10.46 -19.01
CA GLU A 359 -45.39 -11.52 -19.84
C GLU A 359 -43.87 -11.34 -19.97
N SER A 360 -43.40 -10.10 -19.84
CA SER A 360 -41.98 -9.74 -19.93
C SER A 360 -41.58 -8.73 -18.86
N LEU A 361 -40.33 -8.81 -18.39
CA LEU A 361 -39.78 -7.83 -17.43
C LEU A 361 -39.78 -6.39 -17.98
N ASN A 362 -39.73 -6.21 -19.30
CA ASN A 362 -39.75 -4.87 -19.91
C ASN A 362 -41.02 -4.08 -19.60
N GLU A 363 -42.13 -4.75 -19.26
CA GLU A 363 -43.37 -4.08 -18.87
C GLU A 363 -43.30 -3.43 -17.48
N LEU A 364 -42.27 -3.73 -16.69
CA LEU A 364 -42.04 -3.08 -15.40
C LEU A 364 -41.44 -1.69 -15.56
N SER A 365 -40.75 -1.39 -16.67
CA SER A 365 -40.10 -0.10 -16.91
C SER A 365 -40.93 0.79 -17.84
N PRO A 366 -40.97 2.12 -17.62
CA PRO A 366 -40.33 2.85 -16.52
C PRO A 366 -41.20 2.95 -15.25
N LEU A 367 -42.43 2.43 -15.28
CA LEU A 367 -43.46 2.78 -14.30
C LEU A 367 -43.24 2.15 -12.91
N TYR A 368 -42.81 0.89 -12.86
CA TYR A 368 -42.59 0.14 -11.61
C TYR A 368 -41.11 0.05 -11.25
N LEU A 369 -40.23 0.16 -12.25
CA LEU A 369 -38.79 0.23 -12.13
C LEU A 369 -38.28 1.25 -13.15
N TYR A 370 -37.40 2.14 -12.75
CA TYR A 370 -36.79 3.09 -13.68
C TYR A 370 -36.15 2.37 -14.87
N GLU A 371 -35.31 1.37 -14.57
CA GLU A 371 -34.69 0.46 -15.53
C GLU A 371 -34.64 -0.94 -14.91
N ILE A 372 -34.65 -1.99 -15.74
CA ILE A 372 -34.43 -3.35 -15.26
C ILE A 372 -32.94 -3.49 -14.92
N PRO A 373 -32.57 -3.75 -13.65
CA PRO A 373 -31.18 -3.84 -13.29
C PRO A 373 -30.53 -5.05 -13.99
N ILE A 374 -29.43 -4.82 -14.70
CA ILE A 374 -28.64 -5.87 -15.35
C ILE A 374 -27.26 -5.88 -14.68
N PRO A 375 -26.86 -6.96 -13.99
CA PRO A 375 -25.54 -7.04 -13.39
C PRO A 375 -24.48 -7.03 -14.49
N THR A 376 -23.42 -6.28 -14.25
CA THR A 376 -22.34 -6.04 -15.21
C THR A 376 -21.48 -7.28 -15.46
N LYS A 377 -21.55 -8.31 -14.60
CA LYS A 377 -20.91 -9.61 -14.75
C LYS A 377 -21.74 -10.70 -14.08
N ILE A 378 -21.73 -11.90 -14.67
CA ILE A 378 -22.18 -13.13 -14.02
C ILE A 378 -20.91 -13.90 -13.62
N ASN A 379 -20.49 -13.81 -12.36
CA ASN A 379 -19.34 -14.56 -11.81
C ASN A 379 -19.71 -16.01 -11.44
N ALA A 380 -20.68 -16.60 -12.14
CA ALA A 380 -21.16 -17.92 -11.78
C ALA A 380 -20.42 -18.96 -12.62
N LEU A 381 -19.27 -19.41 -12.10
CA LEU A 381 -18.59 -20.62 -12.54
C LEU A 381 -19.62 -21.76 -12.67
N GLY A 382 -20.07 -22.05 -13.89
CA GLY A 382 -21.01 -23.14 -14.16
C GLY A 382 -22.50 -22.79 -14.23
N CYS A 383 -22.91 -21.51 -14.09
CA CYS A 383 -24.33 -21.19 -14.27
C CYS A 383 -24.67 -21.01 -15.75
N THR A 384 -25.33 -22.02 -16.33
CA THR A 384 -25.81 -22.04 -17.72
C THR A 384 -27.13 -21.30 -17.94
N ILE A 385 -27.47 -20.31 -17.11
CA ILE A 385 -28.61 -19.44 -17.44
C ILE A 385 -28.13 -18.51 -18.56
N LYS A 386 -28.59 -18.78 -19.79
CA LYS A 386 -28.26 -17.99 -21.00
C LYS A 386 -28.60 -16.51 -20.84
N ASP A 387 -29.56 -16.21 -19.97
CA ASP A 387 -29.99 -14.87 -19.63
C ASP A 387 -29.62 -14.58 -18.18
N VAL A 388 -29.13 -13.36 -17.94
CA VAL A 388 -28.70 -12.89 -16.60
C VAL A 388 -29.79 -13.08 -15.54
N TYR A 389 -31.04 -12.95 -15.97
CA TYR A 389 -32.23 -13.36 -15.22
C TYR A 389 -33.15 -14.17 -16.13
N ALA A 390 -33.61 -15.33 -15.66
CA ALA A 390 -34.64 -16.09 -16.36
C ALA A 390 -36.01 -15.81 -15.72
N TYR A 391 -36.84 -15.03 -16.40
CA TYR A 391 -38.19 -14.70 -15.96
C TYR A 391 -39.25 -15.49 -16.75
N LYS A 392 -40.25 -16.01 -16.04
CA LYS A 392 -41.48 -16.56 -16.64
C LYS A 392 -42.69 -16.23 -15.79
N SER A 393 -43.73 -15.72 -16.46
CA SER A 393 -45.09 -15.69 -15.92
C SER A 393 -45.71 -17.09 -16.02
N LEU A 394 -46.37 -17.54 -14.96
CA LEU A 394 -46.88 -18.91 -14.83
C LEU A 394 -48.37 -18.90 -14.48
N ASN A 395 -49.05 -20.05 -14.67
CA ASN A 395 -50.45 -20.26 -14.29
C ASN A 395 -51.39 -19.13 -14.77
N ASN A 396 -51.40 -18.86 -16.08
CA ASN A 396 -52.19 -17.77 -16.66
C ASN A 396 -51.91 -16.40 -16.00
N LYS A 397 -50.64 -16.12 -15.70
CA LYS A 397 -50.15 -14.87 -15.09
C LYS A 397 -50.54 -14.64 -13.63
N SER A 398 -51.01 -15.68 -12.94
CA SER A 398 -51.33 -15.60 -11.50
C SER A 398 -50.11 -15.77 -10.59
N THR A 399 -48.98 -16.25 -11.12
CA THR A 399 -47.71 -16.35 -10.39
C THR A 399 -46.53 -16.11 -11.33
N TYR A 400 -45.32 -16.03 -10.79
CA TYR A 400 -44.10 -15.89 -11.56
C TYR A 400 -42.95 -16.73 -10.99
N SER A 401 -41.97 -16.97 -11.84
CA SER A 401 -40.64 -17.49 -11.51
C SER A 401 -39.59 -16.54 -12.07
N LEU A 402 -38.73 -16.01 -11.21
CA LEU A 402 -37.58 -15.18 -11.58
C LEU A 402 -36.32 -15.86 -11.03
N LYS A 403 -35.45 -16.34 -11.91
CA LYS A 403 -34.22 -17.03 -11.52
C LYS A 403 -32.99 -16.17 -11.76
N GLY A 404 -32.01 -16.25 -10.87
CA GLY A 404 -30.67 -15.70 -11.02
C GLY A 404 -29.65 -16.53 -10.25
N CYS A 405 -28.36 -16.37 -10.52
CA CYS A 405 -27.31 -17.19 -9.90
C CYS A 405 -26.43 -16.37 -8.98
N ILE A 406 -26.02 -16.97 -7.86
CA ILE A 406 -24.94 -16.48 -7.02
C ILE A 406 -23.82 -17.52 -6.95
N GLY A 407 -22.56 -17.07 -7.04
CA GLY A 407 -21.38 -17.93 -7.03
C GLY A 407 -20.91 -18.34 -5.63
N SER A 408 -21.34 -17.62 -4.59
CA SER A 408 -20.97 -17.83 -3.20
C SER A 408 -22.14 -17.59 -2.25
N ASP A 409 -22.08 -18.22 -1.07
CA ASP A 409 -23.06 -17.99 0.00
C ASP A 409 -23.19 -16.49 0.30
N THR A 410 -24.40 -15.96 0.16
CA THR A 410 -24.68 -14.53 0.23
C THR A 410 -25.94 -14.28 1.06
N ALA A 411 -25.78 -13.54 2.16
CA ALA A 411 -26.82 -13.32 3.17
C ALA A 411 -27.36 -14.65 3.74
N LEU A 412 -28.62 -15.00 3.46
CA LEU A 412 -29.26 -16.22 3.94
C LEU A 412 -29.36 -17.30 2.85
N TYR A 413 -28.72 -17.08 1.69
CA TYR A 413 -28.83 -17.94 0.53
C TYR A 413 -27.50 -18.63 0.25
N THR A 414 -27.56 -19.94 0.03
CA THR A 414 -26.41 -20.73 -0.39
C THR A 414 -26.11 -20.51 -1.87
N ALA A 415 -24.84 -20.66 -2.25
CA ALA A 415 -24.39 -20.58 -3.63
C ALA A 415 -25.24 -21.48 -4.56
N GLY A 416 -25.58 -20.96 -5.74
CA GLY A 416 -26.38 -21.67 -6.73
C GLY A 416 -27.48 -20.81 -7.38
N ILE A 417 -28.51 -21.47 -7.90
CA ILE A 417 -29.64 -20.81 -8.58
C ILE A 417 -30.65 -20.38 -7.52
N LEU A 418 -30.89 -19.07 -7.42
CA LEU A 418 -31.97 -18.49 -6.66
C LEU A 418 -33.24 -18.40 -7.52
N GLU A 419 -34.39 -18.68 -6.92
CA GLU A 419 -35.69 -18.45 -7.53
C GLU A 419 -36.54 -17.54 -6.65
N SER A 420 -36.98 -16.42 -7.22
CA SER A 420 -37.97 -15.54 -6.64
C SER A 420 -39.36 -15.86 -7.20
N THR A 421 -40.30 -15.99 -6.28
CA THR A 421 -41.74 -16.20 -6.53
C THR A 421 -42.54 -15.21 -5.67
N PRO A 422 -43.87 -15.13 -5.79
CA PRO A 422 -44.68 -14.32 -4.88
C PRO A 422 -44.46 -14.64 -3.40
N ALA A 423 -44.11 -15.89 -3.08
CA ALA A 423 -43.87 -16.37 -1.71
C ALA A 423 -42.50 -15.95 -1.13
N GLY A 424 -41.57 -15.45 -1.95
CA GLY A 424 -40.23 -15.07 -1.50
C GLY A 424 -39.12 -15.55 -2.44
N ILE A 425 -37.88 -15.44 -1.97
CA ILE A 425 -36.68 -15.93 -2.66
C ILE A 425 -36.22 -17.19 -1.95
N ASN A 426 -35.92 -18.25 -2.70
CA ASN A 426 -35.35 -19.50 -2.20
C ASN A 426 -34.17 -19.93 -3.07
N THR A 427 -33.25 -20.73 -2.52
CA THR A 427 -32.26 -21.44 -3.34
C THR A 427 -32.95 -22.62 -4.02
N PHE A 428 -33.13 -22.53 -5.34
CA PHE A 428 -33.77 -23.55 -6.17
C PHE A 428 -32.84 -24.75 -6.42
N GLU A 429 -31.57 -24.47 -6.70
CA GLU A 429 -30.53 -25.49 -6.90
C GLU A 429 -29.27 -25.03 -6.18
N SER A 430 -28.83 -25.77 -5.16
CA SER A 430 -27.60 -25.46 -4.43
C SER A 430 -26.39 -26.04 -5.15
N HIS A 431 -25.36 -25.24 -5.34
CA HIS A 431 -24.06 -25.65 -5.85
C HIS A 431 -22.98 -25.38 -4.80
N PRO A 432 -22.95 -26.12 -3.68
CA PRO A 432 -21.96 -25.92 -2.62
C PRO A 432 -20.52 -26.13 -3.12
N GLU A 433 -20.33 -26.86 -4.23
CA GLU A 433 -19.05 -26.98 -4.92
C GLU A 433 -18.51 -25.64 -5.42
N TRP A 434 -19.36 -24.62 -5.65
CA TRP A 434 -18.93 -23.28 -6.03
C TRP A 434 -18.33 -22.49 -4.86
N ASN A 435 -18.67 -22.85 -3.62
CA ASN A 435 -18.02 -22.27 -2.44
C ASN A 435 -16.56 -22.72 -2.29
N ASN A 436 -16.17 -23.81 -2.97
CA ASN A 436 -14.83 -24.41 -2.90
C ASN A 436 -14.01 -24.13 -4.17
N VAL A 437 -14.00 -22.88 -4.65
CA VAL A 437 -12.97 -22.46 -5.60
C VAL A 437 -11.62 -22.63 -4.91
N ASP A 438 -10.80 -23.54 -5.43
CA ASP A 438 -9.45 -23.78 -4.94
C ASP A 438 -8.56 -22.57 -5.24
N LEU A 439 -8.54 -21.63 -4.30
CA LEU A 439 -7.81 -20.38 -4.40
C LEU A 439 -6.30 -20.59 -4.57
N THR A 440 -5.78 -21.77 -4.20
CA THR A 440 -4.36 -22.11 -4.40
C THR A 440 -3.99 -22.30 -5.86
N LYS A 441 -4.98 -22.49 -6.75
CA LYS A 441 -4.80 -22.63 -8.20
C LYS A 441 -4.99 -21.33 -8.97
N LEU A 442 -5.45 -20.26 -8.31
CA LEU A 442 -5.50 -18.95 -8.94
C LEU A 442 -4.10 -18.35 -8.97
N PRO A 443 -3.64 -17.82 -10.11
CA PRO A 443 -2.30 -17.27 -10.21
C PRO A 443 -2.16 -16.09 -9.24
N LEU A 444 -1.13 -16.14 -8.38
CA LEU A 444 -0.77 -15.06 -7.45
C LEU A 444 -0.24 -13.87 -8.26
N ASN A 445 -1.16 -13.04 -8.74
CA ASN A 445 -0.84 -11.92 -9.63
C ASN A 445 -0.89 -10.56 -8.91
N THR A 446 -1.14 -10.58 -7.60
CA THR A 446 -1.20 -9.38 -6.78
C THR A 446 0.09 -9.22 -6.00
N SER A 447 0.74 -8.07 -6.11
CA SER A 447 1.92 -7.72 -5.32
C SER A 447 1.73 -6.41 -4.58
N LEU A 448 2.13 -6.39 -3.31
CA LEU A 448 2.31 -5.21 -2.49
C LEU A 448 3.81 -5.02 -2.25
N ASN A 449 4.36 -3.91 -2.71
CA ASN A 449 5.75 -3.55 -2.46
C ASN A 449 5.76 -2.27 -1.63
N ILE A 450 6.40 -2.31 -0.47
CA ILE A 450 6.57 -1.19 0.44
C ILE A 450 8.08 -0.94 0.55
N ASP A 451 8.56 0.18 0.03
CA ASP A 451 9.96 0.62 0.15
C ASP A 451 9.99 1.86 1.03
N TRP A 452 10.52 1.73 2.24
CA TRP A 452 10.65 2.81 3.20
C TRP A 452 12.11 3.12 3.44
N LYS A 453 12.56 4.33 3.12
CA LYS A 453 13.91 4.83 3.41
C LYS A 453 13.85 5.91 4.47
N ILE A 454 14.85 5.93 5.35
CA ILE A 454 14.97 6.85 6.47
C ILE A 454 16.41 7.35 6.50
N VAL A 455 16.62 8.67 6.56
CA VAL A 455 17.94 9.26 6.80
C VAL A 455 17.84 10.49 7.69
N PRO A 456 18.86 10.80 8.50
CA PRO A 456 18.96 12.10 9.14
C PRO A 456 18.92 13.23 8.11
N SER A 457 18.19 14.29 8.41
CA SER A 457 18.08 15.49 7.57
C SER A 457 18.39 16.77 8.35
N SER A 458 18.51 17.89 7.62
CA SER A 458 18.73 19.19 8.25
C SER A 458 17.41 19.78 8.76
N PRO A 459 17.44 20.63 9.80
CA PRO A 459 16.22 21.27 10.29
C PRO A 459 15.45 22.01 9.22
N VAL A 460 14.14 21.79 9.17
CA VAL A 460 13.21 22.46 8.24
C VAL A 460 12.31 23.41 9.03
N SER A 461 12.10 24.62 8.51
CA SER A 461 11.11 25.53 9.09
C SER A 461 9.73 25.18 8.56
N VAL A 462 8.81 24.83 9.47
CA VAL A 462 7.41 24.53 9.16
C VAL A 462 6.56 25.65 9.75
N THR A 463 5.67 26.23 8.94
CA THR A 463 4.73 27.27 9.37
C THR A 463 3.32 26.90 8.99
N ALA A 464 2.36 27.25 9.85
CA ALA A 464 0.95 26.98 9.60
C ALA A 464 0.49 27.76 8.36
N PRO A 465 -0.42 27.19 7.54
CA PRO A 465 -1.06 27.95 6.47
C PRO A 465 -1.81 29.17 7.00
N ALA A 466 -1.82 30.26 6.23
CA ALA A 466 -2.50 31.50 6.62
C ALA A 466 -4.03 31.35 6.67
N LYS A 467 -4.59 30.48 5.82
CA LYS A 467 -5.99 30.08 5.81
C LYS A 467 -6.07 28.57 5.72
N TYR A 468 -7.05 28.00 6.41
CA TYR A 468 -7.35 26.57 6.37
C TYR A 468 -8.78 26.32 6.85
N TYR A 469 -9.36 25.21 6.41
CA TYR A 469 -10.61 24.68 6.93
C TYR A 469 -10.33 23.76 8.11
N ASP A 470 -10.95 24.01 9.27
CA ASP A 470 -10.77 23.15 10.45
C ASP A 470 -11.88 22.08 10.51
N ALA A 471 -11.56 20.85 10.11
CA ALA A 471 -12.53 19.76 10.06
C ALA A 471 -13.09 19.39 11.44
N SER A 472 -12.32 19.62 12.51
CA SER A 472 -12.75 19.30 13.88
C SER A 472 -13.92 20.17 14.35
N SER A 473 -14.02 21.39 13.82
CA SER A 473 -15.07 22.35 14.18
C SER A 473 -16.48 21.90 13.75
N GLN A 474 -16.58 21.09 12.69
CA GLN A 474 -17.86 20.57 12.20
C GLN A 474 -18.25 19.26 12.87
N LEU A 475 -17.28 18.37 13.11
CA LEU A 475 -17.55 17.08 13.74
C LEU A 475 -18.13 17.22 15.15
N SER A 476 -17.75 18.29 15.88
CA SER A 476 -18.34 18.60 17.19
C SER A 476 -19.81 19.01 17.12
N GLN A 477 -20.30 19.55 16.00
CA GLN A 477 -21.71 19.90 15.82
C GLN A 477 -22.61 18.67 15.62
N TYR A 478 -22.05 17.56 15.15
CA TYR A 478 -22.78 16.31 14.94
C TYR A 478 -22.69 15.33 16.12
N GLY A 479 -21.91 15.66 17.17
CA GLY A 479 -21.36 14.65 18.07
C GLY A 479 -21.77 14.70 19.55
N SER A 480 -22.58 15.64 20.06
CA SER A 480 -22.74 15.72 21.52
C SER A 480 -23.99 15.10 22.16
N ASP A 481 -25.22 15.16 21.62
CA ASP A 481 -26.39 14.83 22.47
C ASP A 481 -27.65 14.24 21.80
N THR A 482 -27.63 13.81 20.54
CA THR A 482 -28.81 13.11 19.97
C THR A 482 -28.62 11.60 20.05
N PRO A 483 -29.22 10.88 21.03
CA PRO A 483 -29.26 9.44 20.98
C PRO A 483 -29.95 9.02 19.68
N ILE A 484 -29.24 8.26 18.84
CA ILE A 484 -29.78 7.61 17.65
C ILE A 484 -30.71 6.50 18.14
N ASN A 485 -31.90 6.87 18.61
CA ASN A 485 -32.98 5.95 18.91
C ASN A 485 -34.29 6.56 18.42
N GLN A 486 -34.83 5.91 17.38
CA GLN A 486 -36.17 6.06 16.80
C GLN A 486 -36.46 7.38 16.07
N ALA A 487 -36.10 7.42 14.78
CA ALA A 487 -36.80 8.28 13.83
C ALA A 487 -38.23 7.75 13.64
N SER A 488 -39.21 8.55 14.06
CA SER A 488 -40.63 8.37 13.74
C SER A 488 -40.85 8.69 12.25
N PRO A 489 -41.70 7.95 11.50
CA PRO A 489 -41.85 8.09 10.05
C PRO A 489 -42.57 9.36 9.58
N SER A 490 -42.57 10.46 10.35
CA SER A 490 -43.30 11.69 10.04
C SER A 490 -42.44 12.94 9.81
N ASP A 491 -41.12 12.86 9.96
CA ASP A 491 -40.27 14.05 9.82
C ASP A 491 -39.86 14.25 8.35
N THR A 492 -40.64 15.09 7.67
CA THR A 492 -40.33 15.60 6.32
C THR A 492 -39.31 16.74 6.44
N LEU A 493 -38.15 16.56 5.82
CA LEU A 493 -37.14 17.61 5.69
C LEU A 493 -37.61 18.67 4.67
N PRO A 494 -37.41 19.98 4.92
CA PRO A 494 -37.75 21.02 3.96
C PRO A 494 -36.77 21.01 2.78
N VAL A 495 -37.32 20.98 1.57
CA VAL A 495 -36.62 20.80 0.27
C VAL A 495 -35.96 22.10 -0.25
N ASP A 496 -36.06 23.22 0.47
CA ASP A 496 -35.82 24.56 -0.11
C ASP A 496 -34.43 25.19 0.10
N GLN A 497 -33.37 24.44 0.39
CA GLN A 497 -32.03 25.05 0.63
C GLN A 497 -30.90 24.69 -0.33
N PHE A 498 -31.16 24.07 -1.47
CA PHE A 498 -30.18 23.98 -2.55
C PHE A 498 -30.65 24.72 -3.80
N SER A 499 -30.63 26.05 -3.72
CA SER A 499 -30.52 26.91 -4.90
C SER A 499 -29.71 28.17 -4.59
N ARG A 500 -28.38 28.05 -4.74
CA ARG A 500 -27.48 29.10 -5.25
C ARG A 500 -26.09 28.54 -5.47
#